data_AF-A0A0D2KX97-F1
#
_entry.id   AF-A0A0D2KX97-F1
#
_cell.length_a   1.000
_cell.length_b   1.000
_cell.length_c   1.000
_cell.angle_alpha   90.00
_cell.angle_beta   90.00
_cell.angle_gamma   90.00
#
_symmetry.space_group_name_H-M   'P 1'
#
loop_
_entity.id
_entity.type
_entity.pdbx_description
1 polymer ?
#
loop_
_entity_poly.entity_id
_entity_poly.type
_entity_poly.pdbx_seq_one_letter_code
_entity_poly.pdbx_strand_id
1 'polypeptide(L)'
;MSNAGDSMLLRFPFSMLVPRANISYYTVPLAWLLSFSPHIYAVVRYSTHGQSAGSAEEAPKFNQTSPRTFPATLEANPHLSRETKDHIFRAEAASLNGFENLGWFAASVVAANSAGVDVAWVNALSLWYLLNRAVFNLVYIRGVDGKVRGMWFYGSIA
;
A
#
# COMPACT_ATOMS: atom_id res chain seq x y z
N MET A 1 30.68 -36.57 -17.70
CA MET A 1 30.20 -36.79 -16.32
C MET A 1 31.02 -35.91 -15.39
N SER A 2 30.34 -35.15 -14.53
CA SER A 2 30.85 -34.42 -13.35
C SER A 2 31.73 -33.19 -13.61
N ASN A 3 31.53 -32.04 -12.97
CA ASN A 3 30.35 -31.40 -12.39
C ASN A 3 30.74 -29.93 -12.18
N ALA A 4 29.79 -29.04 -12.44
CA ALA A 4 29.65 -27.71 -11.86
C ALA A 4 30.89 -27.09 -11.22
N GLY A 5 31.48 -26.13 -11.93
CA GLY A 5 32.11 -24.97 -11.31
C GLY A 5 31.02 -24.19 -10.57
N ASP A 6 30.62 -24.73 -9.42
CA ASP A 6 29.66 -24.18 -8.48
C ASP A 6 30.32 -22.93 -7.90
N SER A 7 30.07 -21.81 -8.59
CA SER A 7 30.54 -20.48 -8.30
C SER A 7 30.13 -20.11 -6.88
N MET A 8 31.07 -20.35 -5.98
CA MET A 8 31.14 -20.02 -4.57
C MET A 8 31.22 -18.49 -4.37
N LEU A 9 30.29 -17.74 -4.97
CA LEU A 9 30.24 -16.29 -4.91
C LEU A 9 28.83 -15.83 -4.51
N LEU A 10 28.73 -15.33 -3.28
CA LEU A 10 27.65 -14.47 -2.77
C LEU A 10 26.29 -15.11 -2.42
N ARG A 11 26.27 -16.26 -1.75
CA ARG A 11 25.07 -16.67 -1.00
C ARG A 11 24.95 -15.88 0.30
N PHE A 12 24.25 -14.73 0.26
CA PHE A 12 23.80 -14.04 1.47
C PHE A 12 22.85 -14.94 2.30
N PRO A 13 22.79 -14.78 3.64
CA PRO A 13 22.08 -15.69 4.54
C PRO A 13 20.55 -15.77 4.32
N PHE A 14 19.97 -14.86 3.53
CA PHE A 14 18.53 -14.84 3.24
C PHE A 14 18.06 -15.91 2.25
N SER A 15 18.97 -16.59 1.53
CA SER A 15 18.63 -17.67 0.59
C SER A 15 17.87 -18.84 1.25
N MET A 16 17.94 -18.98 2.58
CA MET A 16 17.24 -20.02 3.31
C MET A 16 15.82 -19.61 3.75
N LEU A 17 15.53 -18.31 3.78
CA LEU A 17 14.25 -17.75 4.25
C LEU A 17 13.27 -17.42 3.12
N VAL A 18 13.75 -17.39 1.87
CA VAL A 18 12.97 -16.98 0.71
C VAL A 18 12.75 -18.18 -0.23
N PRO A 19 11.51 -18.48 -0.65
CA PRO A 19 11.23 -19.58 -1.57
C PRO A 19 12.06 -19.46 -2.85
N ARG A 20 12.59 -20.60 -3.35
CA ARG A 20 13.22 -20.67 -4.68
C ARG A 20 12.21 -20.60 -5.83
N ALA A 21 10.92 -20.73 -5.50
CA ALA A 21 9.83 -20.50 -6.44
C ALA A 21 9.68 -19.00 -6.70
N ASN A 22 9.30 -18.63 -7.93
CA ASN A 22 9.18 -17.24 -8.33
C ASN A 22 7.88 -16.61 -7.82
N ILE A 23 7.82 -16.31 -6.52
CA ILE A 23 6.65 -15.75 -5.86
C ILE A 23 6.47 -14.26 -6.12
N SER A 24 7.50 -13.59 -6.65
CA SER A 24 7.49 -12.16 -6.93
C SER A 24 6.32 -11.71 -7.79
N TYR A 25 5.83 -12.52 -8.74
CA TYR A 25 4.64 -12.17 -9.52
C TYR A 25 3.36 -12.03 -8.68
N TYR A 26 3.19 -12.84 -7.63
CA TYR A 26 2.04 -12.75 -6.73
C TYR A 26 2.09 -11.51 -5.84
N THR A 27 3.27 -10.89 -5.70
CA THR A 27 3.41 -9.65 -4.94
C THR A 27 2.74 -8.47 -5.64
N VAL A 28 2.53 -8.52 -6.95
CA VAL A 28 1.86 -7.44 -7.71
C VAL A 28 0.37 -7.34 -7.36
N PRO A 29 -0.44 -8.42 -7.41
CA PRO A 29 -1.81 -8.40 -6.88
C PRO A 29 -1.88 -8.01 -5.41
N LEU A 30 -0.93 -8.47 -4.58
CA LEU A 30 -0.83 -8.08 -3.17
C LEU A 30 -0.56 -6.58 -2.99
N ALA A 31 0.31 -5.99 -3.80
CA ALA A 31 0.58 -4.55 -3.79
C ALA A 31 -0.66 -3.73 -4.18
N TRP A 32 -1.45 -4.22 -5.14
CA TRP A 32 -2.74 -3.62 -5.47
C TRP A 32 -3.71 -3.67 -4.28
N LEU A 33 -3.85 -4.82 -3.62
CA LEU A 33 -4.69 -4.96 -2.43
C LEU A 33 -4.25 -4.03 -1.30
N LEU A 34 -2.94 -3.93 -1.05
CA LEU A 34 -2.39 -3.00 -0.07
C LEU A 34 -2.67 -1.54 -0.44
N SER A 35 -2.61 -1.18 -1.73
CA SER A 35 -2.94 0.17 -2.22
C SER A 35 -4.44 0.47 -2.11
N PHE A 36 -5.30 -0.53 -2.23
CA PHE A 36 -6.75 -0.38 -2.12
C PHE A 36 -7.24 -0.38 -0.67
N SER A 37 -6.56 -1.07 0.25
CA SER A 37 -6.98 -1.20 1.64
C SER A 37 -7.23 0.12 2.41
N PRO A 38 -6.47 1.22 2.21
CA PRO A 38 -6.78 2.50 2.85
C PRO A 38 -8.11 3.09 2.38
N HIS A 39 -8.47 2.92 1.11
CA HIS A 39 -9.76 3.36 0.58
C HIS A 39 -10.92 2.59 1.21
N ILE A 40 -10.78 1.27 1.41
CA ILE A 40 -11.78 0.48 2.16
C ILE A 40 -11.93 1.04 3.58
N TYR A 41 -10.83 1.31 4.27
CA TYR A 41 -10.85 1.92 5.60
C TYR A 41 -11.58 3.28 5.59
N ALA A 42 -11.29 4.14 4.61
CA ALA A 42 -11.92 5.45 4.46
C ALA A 42 -13.46 5.34 4.30
N VAL A 43 -13.92 4.47 3.39
CA VAL A 43 -15.35 4.25 3.12
C VAL A 43 -16.07 3.64 4.32
N VAL A 44 -15.48 2.63 4.97
CA VAL A 44 -16.07 1.99 6.16
C VAL A 44 -16.17 2.98 7.31
N ARG A 45 -15.14 3.79 7.56
CA ARG A 45 -15.17 4.80 8.63
C ARG A 45 -16.19 5.91 8.34
N TYR A 46 -16.33 6.30 7.07
CA TYR A 46 -17.34 7.23 6.65
C TYR A 46 -18.76 6.68 6.84
N SER A 47 -19.00 5.41 6.49
CA SER A 47 -20.33 4.80 6.65
C SER A 47 -20.70 4.56 8.11
N THR A 48 -19.74 4.22 8.98
CA THR A 48 -20.01 3.95 10.40
C THR A 48 -20.15 5.21 11.26
N HIS A 49 -19.42 6.29 10.94
CA HIS A 49 -19.39 7.50 11.75
C HIS A 49 -20.00 8.73 11.07
N GLY A 50 -20.12 8.72 9.74
CA GLY A 50 -20.58 9.85 8.95
C GLY A 50 -22.07 9.85 8.65
N GLN A 51 -22.82 8.79 9.02
CA GLN A 51 -24.27 8.75 8.89
C GLN A 51 -24.92 9.12 10.22
N SER A 52 -25.78 10.12 10.20
CA SER A 52 -26.57 10.56 11.34
C SER A 52 -27.59 9.47 11.71
N ALA A 53 -27.35 8.76 12.81
CA ALA A 53 -28.35 7.88 13.43
C ALA A 53 -29.48 8.75 14.03
N GLY A 54 -30.44 9.15 13.19
CA GLY A 54 -31.69 9.76 13.64
C GLY A 54 -31.71 11.28 13.86
N SER A 55 -30.81 12.08 13.26
CA SER A 55 -30.91 13.55 13.30
C SER A 55 -31.64 14.11 12.07
N ALA A 56 -32.32 15.26 12.25
CA ALA A 56 -33.16 15.91 11.25
C ALA A 56 -32.40 16.47 10.02
N GLU A 57 -31.06 16.38 10.00
CA GLU A 57 -30.19 16.86 8.93
C GLU A 57 -29.45 15.65 8.31
N GLU A 58 -29.91 15.24 7.12
CA GLU A 58 -29.43 14.05 6.42
C GLU A 58 -27.96 14.25 6.02
N ALA A 59 -27.05 13.41 6.54
CA ALA A 59 -25.65 13.48 6.16
C ALA A 59 -25.48 13.22 4.65
N PRO A 60 -24.60 13.93 3.95
CA PRO A 60 -24.42 13.73 2.52
C PRO A 60 -23.92 12.30 2.24
N LYS A 61 -24.67 11.53 1.46
CA LYS A 61 -24.31 10.14 1.16
C LYS A 61 -23.05 10.07 0.29
N PHE A 62 -22.27 9.00 0.46
CA PHE A 62 -21.12 8.74 -0.40
C PHE A 62 -21.59 8.59 -1.85
N ASN A 63 -21.20 9.52 -2.73
CA ASN A 63 -21.58 9.47 -4.13
C ASN A 63 -20.65 8.53 -4.91
N GLN A 64 -21.16 7.32 -5.21
CA GLN A 64 -20.44 6.31 -5.98
C GLN A 64 -20.22 6.71 -7.46
N THR A 65 -21.02 7.64 -7.99
CA THR A 65 -20.92 8.10 -9.39
C THR A 65 -19.85 9.18 -9.58
N SER A 66 -19.38 9.80 -8.50
CA SER A 66 -18.36 10.84 -8.53
C SER A 66 -17.38 10.67 -7.37
N PRO A 67 -16.60 9.57 -7.32
CA PRO A 67 -15.73 9.26 -6.18
C PRO A 67 -14.68 10.34 -5.90
N ARG A 68 -14.31 11.13 -6.91
CA ARG A 68 -13.35 12.24 -6.76
C ARG A 68 -13.91 13.43 -5.98
N THR A 69 -15.23 13.52 -5.77
CA THR A 69 -15.83 14.56 -4.93
C THR A 69 -15.85 14.18 -3.45
N PHE A 70 -15.39 12.98 -3.09
CA PHE A 70 -15.41 12.47 -1.72
C PHE A 70 -14.74 13.41 -0.70
N PRO A 71 -13.57 14.04 -0.97
CA PRO A 71 -12.98 15.03 -0.06
C PRO A 71 -13.92 16.21 0.25
N ALA A 72 -14.60 16.75 -0.76
CA ALA A 72 -15.56 17.84 -0.56
C ALA A 72 -16.78 17.39 0.27
N THR A 73 -17.25 16.16 0.03
CA THR A 73 -18.33 15.55 0.82
C THR A 73 -17.94 15.33 2.28
N LEU A 74 -16.68 14.94 2.53
CA LEU A 74 -16.13 14.75 3.87
C LEU A 74 -16.04 16.07 4.65
N GLU A 75 -15.55 17.13 4.00
CA GLU A 75 -15.46 18.45 4.61
C GLU A 75 -16.83 18.99 5.00
N ALA A 76 -17.82 18.85 4.11
CA ALA A 76 -19.18 19.32 4.31
C ALA A 76 -19.98 18.56 5.39
N ASN A 77 -19.54 17.38 5.82
CA ASN A 77 -20.28 16.57 6.79
C ASN A 77 -20.12 17.11 8.23
N PRO A 78 -21.18 17.64 8.88
CA PRO A 78 -21.08 18.22 10.22
C PRO A 78 -21.00 17.16 11.33
N HIS A 79 -21.36 15.91 11.04
CA HIS A 79 -21.46 14.83 12.02
C HIS A 79 -20.12 14.15 12.31
N LEU A 80 -19.08 14.45 11.51
CA LEU A 80 -17.74 13.91 11.69
C LEU A 80 -16.86 14.86 12.50
N SER A 81 -16.18 14.32 13.51
CA SER A 81 -15.11 15.04 14.20
C SER A 81 -13.98 15.38 13.23
N ARG A 82 -13.28 16.51 13.48
CA ARG A 82 -12.12 16.93 12.68
C ARG A 82 -11.06 15.85 12.58
N GLU A 83 -10.77 15.17 13.69
CA GLU A 83 -9.83 14.04 13.72
C GLU A 83 -10.26 12.90 12.79
N THR A 84 -11.55 12.55 12.77
CA THR A 84 -12.07 11.49 11.89
C THR A 84 -11.95 11.90 10.42
N LYS A 85 -12.26 13.16 10.09
CA LYS A 85 -12.07 13.70 8.74
C LYS A 85 -10.60 13.61 8.31
N ASP A 86 -9.67 14.00 9.18
CA ASP A 86 -8.24 13.95 8.90
C ASP A 86 -7.76 12.51 8.64
N HIS A 87 -8.22 11.53 9.43
CA HIS A 87 -7.88 10.13 9.21
C HIS A 87 -8.43 9.58 7.89
N ILE A 88 -9.67 9.92 7.53
CA ILE A 88 -10.27 9.49 6.25
C ILE A 88 -9.53 10.15 5.07
N PHE A 89 -9.24 11.45 5.15
CA PHE A 89 -8.48 12.16 4.13
C PHE A 89 -7.09 11.56 3.91
N ARG A 90 -6.39 11.24 5.00
CA ARG A 90 -5.08 10.59 4.95
C ARG A 90 -5.15 9.19 4.36
N ALA A 91 -6.22 8.43 4.63
CA ALA A 91 -6.41 7.11 4.06
C ALA A 91 -6.63 7.17 2.54
N GLU A 92 -7.42 8.12 2.04
CA GLU A 92 -7.57 8.35 0.59
C GLU A 92 -6.24 8.74 -0.07
N ALA A 93 -5.50 9.67 0.55
CA ALA A 93 -4.19 10.08 0.04
C ALA A 93 -3.18 8.91 0.01
N ALA A 94 -3.19 8.03 1.02
CA ALA A 94 -2.35 6.83 1.05
C ALA A 94 -2.73 5.84 -0.05
N SER A 95 -4.02 5.70 -0.36
CA SER A 95 -4.49 4.82 -1.45
C SER A 95 -4.01 5.32 -2.82
N LEU A 96 -4.21 6.61 -3.10
CA LEU A 96 -3.73 7.24 -4.34
C LEU A 96 -2.23 7.11 -4.50
N ASN A 97 -1.46 7.34 -3.44
CA ASN A 97 -0.01 7.17 -3.46
C ASN A 97 0.41 5.72 -3.75
N GLY A 98 -0.32 4.73 -3.22
CA GLY A 98 -0.11 3.32 -3.55
C GLY A 98 -0.28 3.04 -5.04
N PHE A 99 -1.36 3.55 -5.64
CA PHE A 99 -1.65 3.35 -7.07
C PHE A 99 -0.65 4.04 -8.00
N GLU A 100 -0.13 5.22 -7.65
CA GLU A 100 0.91 5.92 -8.42
C GLU A 100 2.21 5.11 -8.53
N ASN A 101 2.54 4.33 -7.50
CA ASN A 101 3.77 3.53 -7.45
C ASN A 101 3.58 2.09 -7.94
N LEU A 102 2.34 1.59 -7.98
CA LEU A 102 2.03 0.22 -8.35
C LEU A 102 2.54 -0.14 -9.76
N GLY A 103 2.41 0.78 -10.72
CA GLY A 103 2.90 0.56 -12.09
C GLY A 103 4.41 0.37 -12.15
N TRP A 104 5.17 1.22 -11.45
CA TRP A 104 6.63 1.12 -11.36
C TRP A 104 7.08 -0.17 -10.70
N PHE A 105 6.41 -0.56 -9.61
CA PHE A 105 6.69 -1.83 -8.94
C PHE A 105 6.43 -3.03 -9.85
N ALA A 106 5.26 -3.10 -10.49
CA ALA A 106 4.90 -4.18 -11.38
C ALA A 106 5.86 -4.31 -12.57
N ALA A 107 6.22 -3.18 -13.20
CA ALA A 107 7.19 -3.15 -14.28
C ALA A 107 8.58 -3.65 -13.82
N SER A 108 9.02 -3.24 -12.63
CA SER A 108 10.31 -3.66 -12.06
C SER A 108 10.35 -5.15 -11.79
N VAL A 109 9.28 -5.73 -11.22
CA VAL A 109 9.15 -7.18 -10.99
C VAL A 109 9.22 -7.95 -12.31
N VAL A 110 8.48 -7.54 -13.34
CA VAL A 110 8.51 -8.20 -14.65
C VAL A 110 9.89 -8.09 -15.29
N ALA A 111 10.49 -6.89 -15.29
CA ALA A 111 11.80 -6.65 -15.87
C ALA A 111 12.90 -7.51 -15.20
N ALA A 112 12.96 -7.52 -13.85
CA ALA A 112 13.95 -8.29 -13.11
C ALA A 112 13.84 -9.80 -13.38
N ASN A 113 12.61 -10.33 -13.43
CA ASN A 113 12.38 -11.73 -13.78
C ASN A 113 12.73 -12.06 -15.23
N SER A 114 12.41 -11.16 -16.18
CA SER A 114 12.76 -11.35 -17.60
C SER A 114 14.27 -11.29 -17.85
N ALA A 115 15.00 -10.51 -17.05
CA ALA A 115 16.45 -10.39 -17.12
C ALA A 115 17.19 -11.58 -16.47
N GLY A 116 16.47 -12.53 -15.86
CA GLY A 116 17.05 -13.69 -15.21
C GLY A 116 17.81 -13.38 -13.91
N VAL A 117 17.43 -12.29 -13.22
CA VAL A 117 17.97 -11.98 -11.89
C VAL A 117 17.65 -13.13 -10.92
N ASP A 118 18.55 -13.39 -9.98
CA ASP A 118 18.36 -14.43 -8.97
C ASP A 118 17.00 -14.28 -8.25
N VAL A 119 16.22 -15.35 -8.28
CA VAL A 119 14.85 -15.41 -7.76
C VAL A 119 14.79 -15.06 -6.27
N ALA A 120 15.80 -15.44 -5.48
CA ALA A 120 15.84 -15.09 -4.06
C ALA A 120 15.92 -13.58 -3.85
N TRP A 121 16.68 -12.87 -4.69
CA TRP A 121 16.79 -11.41 -4.65
C TRP A 121 15.48 -10.74 -5.07
N VAL A 122 14.90 -11.16 -6.19
CA VAL A 122 13.64 -10.56 -6.67
C VAL A 122 12.53 -10.76 -5.64
N ASN A 123 12.40 -11.97 -5.09
CA ASN A 123 11.41 -12.26 -4.04
C ASN A 123 11.65 -11.44 -2.76
N ALA A 124 12.89 -11.34 -2.29
CA ALA A 124 13.22 -10.57 -1.08
C ALA A 124 12.89 -9.09 -1.24
N LEU A 125 13.27 -8.48 -2.36
CA LEU A 125 13.00 -7.08 -2.66
C LEU A 125 11.51 -6.81 -2.84
N SER A 126 10.78 -7.71 -3.52
CA SER A 126 9.33 -7.62 -3.65
C SER A 126 8.61 -7.69 -2.30
N LEU A 127 9.02 -8.61 -1.40
CA LEU A 127 8.45 -8.71 -0.06
C LEU A 127 8.80 -7.49 0.80
N TRP A 128 10.02 -6.98 0.70
CA TRP A 128 10.46 -5.78 1.39
C TRP A 128 9.62 -4.56 0.98
N TYR A 129 9.36 -4.40 -0.32
CA TYR A 129 8.48 -3.36 -0.84
C TYR A 129 7.07 -3.47 -0.23
N LEU A 130 6.47 -4.66 -0.20
CA LEU A 130 5.14 -4.87 0.40
C LEU A 130 5.11 -4.53 1.89
N LEU A 131 6.15 -4.92 2.64
CA LEU A 131 6.27 -4.61 4.05
C LEU A 131 6.33 -3.10 4.28
N ASN A 132 7.20 -2.39 3.54
CA ASN A 132 7.30 -0.94 3.64
C ASN A 132 5.98 -0.25 3.30
N ARG A 133 5.25 -0.74 2.29
CA ARG A 133 3.92 -0.22 1.93
C ARG A 133 2.89 -0.41 3.05
N ALA A 134 2.85 -1.60 3.66
CA ALA A 134 1.95 -1.86 4.77
C ALA A 134 2.25 -0.94 5.96
N VAL A 135 3.53 -0.79 6.33
CA VAL A 135 3.94 0.08 7.43
C VAL A 135 3.67 1.56 7.11
N PHE A 136 4.01 2.01 5.90
CA PHE A 136 3.74 3.38 5.46
C PHE A 136 2.24 3.71 5.54
N ASN A 137 1.36 2.85 5.01
CA ASN A 137 -0.08 3.06 5.05
C ASN A 137 -0.58 3.21 6.51
N LEU A 138 -0.12 2.35 7.43
CA LEU A 138 -0.49 2.42 8.84
C LEU A 138 -0.01 3.71 9.52
N VAL A 139 1.25 4.09 9.30
CA VAL A 139 1.88 5.31 9.85
C VAL A 139 1.19 6.56 9.30
N TYR A 140 0.86 6.56 8.01
CA TYR A 140 0.22 7.67 7.32
C TYR A 140 -1.20 7.92 7.85
N ILE A 141 -2.01 6.85 7.96
CA ILE A 141 -3.40 6.93 8.44
C ILE A 141 -3.45 7.35 9.91
N ARG A 142 -2.60 6.78 10.77
CA ARG A 142 -2.52 7.12 12.20
C ARG A 142 -1.95 8.51 12.49
N GLY A 143 -1.41 9.17 11.47
CA GLY A 143 -0.88 10.51 11.59
C GLY A 143 0.35 10.65 12.48
N VAL A 144 1.17 9.61 12.54
CA VAL A 144 2.47 9.60 13.20
C VAL A 144 3.38 10.68 12.59
N ASP A 145 4.33 11.18 13.38
CA ASP A 145 5.27 12.24 13.01
C ASP A 145 5.82 12.15 11.58
N GLY A 146 5.89 13.32 10.92
CA GLY A 146 6.28 13.44 9.51
C GLY A 146 7.65 12.83 9.17
N LYS A 147 8.58 12.78 10.15
CA LYS A 147 9.90 12.17 9.99
C LYS A 147 9.83 10.64 9.86
N VAL A 148 9.01 9.99 10.69
CA VAL A 148 8.79 8.53 10.64
C VAL A 148 8.11 8.16 9.34
N ARG A 149 7.09 8.92 8.94
CA ARG A 149 6.39 8.76 7.67
C ARG A 149 7.32 8.88 6.46
N GLY A 150 8.21 9.88 6.46
CA GLY A 150 9.18 10.09 5.39
C GLY A 150 10.19 8.94 5.26
N MET A 151 10.67 8.40 6.39
CA MET A 151 11.60 7.27 6.40
C MET A 151 11.01 6.03 5.71
N TRP A 152 9.77 5.67 6.06
CA TRP A 152 9.07 4.53 5.43
C TRP A 152 8.68 4.81 3.98
N PHE A 153 8.42 6.08 3.63
CA PHE A 153 8.19 6.48 2.24
C PHE A 153 9.42 6.19 1.38
N TYR A 154 10.61 6.67 1.77
CA TYR A 154 11.84 6.42 1.00
C TYR A 154 12.19 4.93 0.92
N GLY A 155 11.98 4.16 1.99
CA GLY A 155 12.15 2.70 1.96
C GLY A 155 11.16 1.98 1.03
N SER A 156 10.01 2.58 0.70
CA SER A 156 9.01 2.02 -0.21
C SER A 156 9.22 2.37 -1.69
N ILE A 157 10.22 3.21 -2.00
CA ILE A 157 10.49 3.71 -3.37
C ILE A 157 11.90 3.32 -3.82
N ALA A 158 12.84 3.15 -2.87
CA ALA A 158 14.16 2.56 -3.09
C ALA A 158 14.09 1.03 -3.12
#